data_AF-A0A1B6G6Q7-F1
#
_entry.id   AF-A0A1B6G6Q7-F1
#
_cell.length_a   1.000
_cell.length_b   1.000
_cell.length_c   1.000
_cell.angle_alpha   90.00
_cell.angle_beta   90.00
_cell.angle_gamma   90.00
#
_symmetry.space_group_name_H-M   'P 1'
#
loop_
_entity.id
_entity.type
_entity.pdbx_description
1 polymer ?
#
loop_
_entity_poly.entity_id
_entity_poly.type
_entity_poly.pdbx_seq_one_letter_code
_entity_poly.pdbx_strand_id
1 'polypeptide(L)'
;HFTHVCQVDRESHQVTPLTHGQLTVTRILAWDNENHIVYFEAAPERKPAQRHVYRVSDIVNITSQMQWECLTCPIYPINGSNITSMVDQTNEIYPVKSMSCLYTRATFSLGTSPRFYILECLGP
;
A
#
# COMPACT_ATOMS: atom_id res chain seq x y z
N HIS A 1 2.32 7.38 18.44
CA HIS A 1 1.34 6.29 18.29
C HIS A 1 1.11 6.09 16.80
N PHE A 2 1.24 4.85 16.30
CA PHE A 2 1.01 4.51 14.89
C PHE A 2 -0.28 3.70 14.78
N THR A 3 -1.03 3.91 13.70
CA THR A 3 -2.26 3.16 13.40
C THR A 3 -1.95 2.05 12.40
N HIS A 4 -2.53 0.88 12.60
CA HIS A 4 -2.21 -0.34 11.85
C HIS A 4 -3.48 -1.08 11.41
N VAL A 5 -3.35 -1.89 10.36
CA VAL A 5 -4.36 -2.89 9.98
C VAL A 5 -4.25 -4.09 10.91
N CYS A 6 -5.38 -4.49 11.49
CA CYS A 6 -5.52 -5.72 12.26
C CYS A 6 -6.66 -6.56 11.70
N GLN A 7 -6.46 -7.87 11.66
CA GLN A 7 -7.53 -8.85 11.46
C GLN A 7 -8.13 -9.19 12.82
N VAL A 8 -9.46 -9.20 12.89
CA VAL A 8 -10.19 -9.56 14.11
C VAL A 8 -11.06 -10.77 13.79
N ASP A 9 -10.77 -11.88 14.45
CA ASP A 9 -11.65 -13.05 14.45
C ASP A 9 -12.84 -12.75 15.36
N ARG A 10 -14.05 -12.80 14.80
CA ARG A 10 -15.29 -12.48 15.51
C ARG A 10 -15.74 -13.58 16.47
N GLU A 11 -15.32 -14.82 16.25
CA GLU A 11 -15.70 -15.97 17.08
C GLU A 11 -14.72 -16.14 18.25
N SER A 12 -13.42 -16.13 17.96
CA SER A 12 -12.38 -16.29 19.00
C SER A 12 -12.01 -14.98 19.70
N HIS A 13 -12.45 -13.85 19.17
CA HIS A 13 -12.06 -12.49 19.60
C HIS A 13 -10.55 -12.23 19.49
N GLN A 14 -9.83 -13.07 18.73
CA GLN A 14 -8.40 -12.91 18.50
C GLN A 14 -8.15 -11.71 17.57
N VAL A 15 -7.23 -10.84 17.98
CA VAL A 15 -6.77 -9.70 17.18
C VAL A 15 -5.35 -9.98 16.71
N THR A 16 -5.17 -10.06 15.39
CA THR A 16 -3.87 -10.31 14.77
C THR A 16 -3.45 -9.10 13.93
N PRO A 17 -2.36 -8.40 14.28
CA PRO A 17 -1.88 -7.28 13.46
C PRO A 17 -1.38 -7.80 12.12
N LEU A 18 -1.86 -7.21 11.02
CA LEU A 18 -1.38 -7.52 9.67
C LEU A 18 -0.22 -6.59 9.27
N THR A 19 -0.13 -5.42 9.90
CA THR A 19 0.94 -4.44 9.65
C THR A 19 1.63 -4.05 10.94
N HIS A 20 2.90 -3.65 10.84
CA HIS A 20 3.72 -3.19 11.96
C HIS A 20 4.73 -2.14 11.51
N GLY A 21 5.49 -1.59 12.46
CA GLY A 21 6.59 -0.67 12.21
C GLY A 21 6.17 0.80 12.18
N GLN A 22 7.00 1.65 11.58
CA GLN A 22 6.80 3.10 11.56
C GLN A 22 5.97 3.53 10.34
N LEU A 23 4.73 3.02 10.26
CA LEU A 23 3.76 3.30 9.20
C LEU A 23 2.45 3.72 9.85
N THR A 24 1.80 4.77 9.35
CA THR A 24 0.50 5.23 9.89
C THR A 24 -0.61 4.96 8.89
N VAL A 25 -1.43 3.93 9.15
CA VAL A 25 -2.60 3.59 8.34
C VAL A 25 -3.71 4.60 8.56
N THR A 26 -4.26 5.15 7.49
CA THR A 26 -5.26 6.22 7.53
C THR A 26 -6.64 5.77 7.03
N ARG A 27 -6.68 4.78 6.12
CA ARG A 27 -7.93 4.25 5.58
C ARG A 27 -7.74 2.83 5.05
N ILE A 28 -8.70 1.94 5.30
CA ILE A 28 -8.82 0.67 4.56
C ILE A 28 -9.56 0.97 3.24
N LEU A 29 -9.00 0.56 2.11
CA LEU A 29 -9.52 0.88 0.79
C LEU A 29 -10.36 -0.26 0.22
N ALA A 30 -9.88 -1.49 0.36
CA ALA A 30 -10.57 -2.68 -0.09
C ALA A 30 -10.03 -3.94 0.62
N TRP A 31 -10.84 -4.98 0.65
CA TRP A 31 -10.43 -6.32 1.05
C TRP A 31 -10.82 -7.30 -0.06
N ASP A 32 -9.81 -7.83 -0.74
CA ASP A 32 -9.93 -8.90 -1.70
C ASP A 32 -9.84 -10.24 -0.97
N ASN A 33 -10.99 -10.83 -0.68
CA ASN A 33 -11.10 -12.08 0.09
C ASN A 33 -10.69 -13.30 -0.74
N GLU A 34 -10.80 -13.21 -2.07
CA GLU A 34 -10.47 -14.33 -2.96
C GLU A 34 -8.96 -14.48 -3.11
N ASN A 35 -8.25 -13.35 -3.20
CA ASN A 35 -6.79 -13.33 -3.36
C ASN A 35 -6.04 -13.09 -2.04
N HIS A 36 -6.74 -12.98 -0.92
CA HIS A 36 -6.14 -12.82 0.41
C HIS A 36 -5.30 -11.54 0.56
N ILE A 37 -5.85 -10.40 0.09
CA ILE A 37 -5.15 -9.10 0.07
C ILE A 37 -6.04 -7.99 0.65
N VAL A 38 -5.48 -7.23 1.60
CA VAL A 38 -6.06 -5.97 2.10
C VAL A 38 -5.30 -4.80 1.49
N TYR A 39 -6.03 -3.89 0.84
CA TYR A 39 -5.50 -2.63 0.32
C TYR A 39 -5.81 -1.48 1.28
N PHE A 40 -4.84 -0.61 1.53
CA PHE A 40 -4.98 0.47 2.50
C PHE A 40 -4.15 1.71 2.13
N GLU A 41 -4.57 2.87 2.64
CA GLU A 41 -3.87 4.15 2.53
C GLU A 41 -3.03 4.36 3.80
N ALA A 42 -1.76 4.70 3.65
CA ALA A 42 -0.90 5.00 4.80
C ALA A 42 0.12 6.10 4.51
N ALA A 43 0.61 6.70 5.60
CA ALA A 43 1.73 7.65 5.59
C ALA A 43 3.03 6.92 6.02
N PRO A 44 4.10 6.98 5.20
CA PRO A 44 5.37 6.34 5.51
C PRO A 44 6.10 7.00 6.69
N GLU A 45 7.10 6.29 7.23
CA GLU A 45 7.96 6.79 8.31
C GLU A 45 8.51 8.18 7.97
N ARG A 46 8.43 9.10 8.94
CA ARG A 46 8.93 10.49 8.86
C ARG A 46 8.33 11.32 7.71
N LYS A 47 7.29 10.85 7.04
CA LYS A 47 6.65 11.50 5.90
C LYS A 47 5.13 11.63 6.12
N PRO A 48 4.70 12.31 7.21
CA PRO A 48 3.29 12.38 7.60
C PRO A 48 2.41 13.16 6.60
N ALA A 49 3.00 13.95 5.71
CA ALA A 49 2.30 14.66 4.65
C ALA A 49 2.04 13.79 3.40
N GLN A 50 2.67 12.61 3.29
CA GLN A 50 2.52 11.73 2.13
C GLN A 50 1.39 10.72 2.35
N ARG A 51 0.76 10.30 1.26
CA ARG A 51 -0.27 9.25 1.24
C ARG A 51 -0.02 8.33 0.07
N HIS A 52 0.18 7.06 0.39
CA HIS A 52 0.38 6.02 -0.60
C HIS A 52 -0.59 4.87 -0.41
N VAL A 53 -0.83 4.15 -1.50
CA VAL A 53 -1.58 2.90 -1.49
C VAL A 53 -0.61 1.78 -1.18
N TYR A 54 -1.01 0.93 -0.23
CA TYR A 54 -0.29 -0.25 0.20
C TYR A 54 -1.18 -1.48 0.06
N ARG A 55 -0.55 -2.65 0.09
CA ARG A 55 -1.23 -3.93 0.24
C ARG A 55 -0.55 -4.80 1.28
N VAL A 56 -1.32 -5.67 1.91
CA VAL A 56 -0.81 -6.71 2.81
C VAL A 56 -1.67 -7.96 2.67
N SER A 57 -1.09 -9.15 2.91
CA SER A 57 -1.88 -10.37 2.93
C SER A 57 -2.71 -10.46 4.22
N ASP A 58 -3.91 -11.03 4.13
CA ASP A 58 -4.72 -11.40 5.30
C ASP A 58 -4.41 -12.82 5.82
N ILE A 59 -3.52 -13.57 5.15
CA ILE A 59 -3.03 -14.86 5.64
C ILE A 59 -1.88 -14.62 6.61
N VAL A 60 -2.14 -14.91 7.88
CA VAL A 60 -1.17 -14.81 8.96
C VAL A 60 -0.35 -16.11 9.03
N ASN A 61 0.80 -16.14 8.36
CA ASN A 61 1.77 -17.21 8.54
C ASN A 61 2.86 -16.80 9.52
N ILE A 62 2.98 -17.55 10.63
CA ILE A 62 3.93 -17.29 11.73
C ILE A 62 5.39 -17.32 11.27
N THR A 63 5.68 -18.02 10.16
CA THR A 63 7.02 -18.19 9.59
C THR A 63 7.40 -17.14 8.55
N SER A 64 6.43 -16.40 8.00
CA SER A 64 6.69 -15.35 7.01
C SER A 64 6.78 -14.00 7.70
N GLN A 65 7.81 -13.23 7.37
CA GLN A 65 7.89 -11.84 7.77
C GLN A 65 6.70 -11.10 7.16
N MET A 66 5.78 -10.61 8.01
CA MET A 66 4.60 -9.84 7.57
C MET A 66 5.07 -8.57 6.85
N GLN A 67 5.06 -8.61 5.53
CA GLN A 67 5.58 -7.54 4.70
C GLN A 67 4.43 -6.91 3.92
N TRP A 68 3.98 -5.75 4.40
CA TRP A 68 3.18 -4.86 3.58
C TRP A 68 4.05 -4.28 2.45
N GLU A 69 3.44 -4.09 1.29
CA GLU A 69 4.09 -3.53 0.11
C GLU A 69 3.48 -2.19 -0.23
N CYS A 70 4.32 -1.19 -0.54
CA CYS A 70 3.86 0.08 -1.07
C CYS A 70 3.73 0.04 -2.59
N LEU A 71 2.51 0.29 -3.09
CA LEU A 71 2.20 0.29 -4.51
C LEU A 71 2.53 1.62 -5.16
N THR A 72 2.32 2.75 -4.48
CA THR A 72 2.52 4.09 -5.08
C THR A 72 3.72 4.86 -4.53
N CYS A 73 4.56 4.23 -3.70
CA CYS A 73 5.78 4.89 -3.22
C CYS A 73 6.76 5.10 -4.36
N PRO A 74 7.41 6.27 -4.45
CA PRO A 74 8.44 6.49 -5.46
C PRO A 74 9.62 5.54 -5.28
N ILE A 75 10.25 5.19 -6.40
CA ILE A 75 11.53 4.49 -6.43
C ILE A 75 12.63 5.54 -6.38
N TYR A 76 13.43 5.55 -5.31
CA TYR A 76 14.62 6.39 -5.24
C TYR A 76 15.78 5.67 -5.95
N PRO A 77 16.46 6.30 -6.93
CA PRO A 77 17.62 5.69 -7.55
C PRO A 77 18.71 5.46 -6.49
N ILE A 78 19.23 4.24 -6.43
CA ILE A 78 20.34 3.89 -5.55
C ILE A 78 21.62 4.43 -6.19
N ASN A 79 22.40 5.18 -5.41
CA ASN A 79 23.67 5.83 -5.81
C ASN A 79 24.55 4.89 -6.66
N GLY A 80 24.81 5.28 -7.91
CA GLY A 80 25.69 4.57 -8.85
C GLY A 80 24.98 3.90 -10.02
N SER A 81 23.65 3.82 -10.00
CA SER A 81 22.88 3.50 -11.20
C SER A 81 22.56 4.81 -11.93
N ASN A 82 23.22 5.07 -13.07
CA ASN A 82 22.80 6.11 -14.03
C ASN A 82 21.46 5.68 -14.65
N ILE A 83 20.41 5.63 -13.85
CA ILE A 83 19.04 5.54 -14.36
C ILE A 83 18.62 6.98 -14.65
N THR A 84 19.30 7.60 -15.62
CA THR A 84 18.88 8.85 -16.26
C THR A 84 17.69 8.64 -17.21
N SER A 85 17.02 7.49 -17.16
CA SER A 85 15.88 7.17 -18.02
C SER A 85 15.13 5.92 -17.52
N MET A 86 14.27 6.07 -16.52
CA MET A 86 13.04 5.25 -16.42
C MET A 86 11.83 6.11 -16.05
N VAL A 87 11.89 7.39 -16.43
CA VAL A 87 10.74 8.29 -16.50
C VAL A 87 10.77 8.92 -17.89
N ASP A 88 10.73 8.08 -18.93
CA ASP A 88 10.25 8.54 -20.23
C ASP A 88 9.65 7.36 -21.01
N GLN A 89 8.34 7.48 -21.22
CA GLN A 89 7.53 6.93 -22.32
C GLN A 89 7.46 5.40 -22.52
N THR A 90 6.24 4.90 -22.30
CA THR A 90 5.58 3.68 -22.89
C THR A 90 5.45 2.38 -22.11
N ASN A 91 5.91 2.28 -20.86
CA ASN A 91 5.42 1.22 -19.96
C ASN A 91 5.23 1.80 -18.56
N GLU A 92 4.02 2.28 -18.27
CA GLU A 92 3.58 2.53 -16.90
C GLU A 92 3.68 1.21 -16.14
N ILE A 93 4.79 1.00 -15.42
CA ILE A 93 4.99 -0.16 -14.57
C ILE A 93 3.83 -0.12 -13.59
N TYR A 94 2.89 -1.04 -13.74
CA TYR A 94 1.89 -1.29 -12.73
C TYR A 94 2.63 -1.82 -11.49
N PRO A 95 2.49 -1.18 -10.31
CA PRO A 95 1.69 0.02 -9.99
C PRO A 95 2.44 1.37 -10.21
N VAL A 96 1.67 2.44 -10.48
CA VAL A 96 2.17 3.82 -10.71
C VAL A 96 3.00 4.33 -9.54
N LYS A 97 4.32 4.42 -9.72
CA LYS A 97 5.28 4.98 -8.75
C LYS A 97 5.87 6.26 -9.32
N SER A 98 5.60 7.40 -8.68
CA SER A 98 6.08 8.70 -9.16
C SER A 98 6.64 9.57 -8.03
N MET A 99 7.76 10.23 -8.32
CA MET A 99 8.34 11.27 -7.45
C MET A 99 7.53 12.57 -7.46
N SER A 100 6.71 12.81 -8.50
CA SER A 100 5.84 13.98 -8.60
C SER A 100 4.47 13.79 -7.93
N CYS A 101 4.21 12.60 -7.37
CA CYS A 101 2.94 12.26 -6.76
C CYS A 101 3.13 11.52 -5.44
N LEU A 102 3.23 12.27 -4.34
CA LEU A 102 3.42 11.70 -3.00
C LEU A 102 2.15 11.77 -2.15
N TYR A 103 1.09 12.39 -2.66
CA TYR A 103 -0.24 12.34 -2.08
C TYR A 103 -1.22 11.70 -3.07
N THR A 104 -1.52 10.43 -2.85
CA THR A 104 -2.45 9.65 -3.69
C THR A 104 -3.73 9.30 -2.95
N ARG A 105 -4.82 9.17 -3.71
CA ARG A 105 -6.09 8.58 -3.24
C ARG A 105 -6.54 7.52 -4.22
N ALA A 106 -7.01 6.38 -3.74
CA ALA A 106 -7.52 5.32 -4.59
C ALA A 106 -8.98 4.99 -4.26
N THR A 107 -9.76 4.69 -5.30
CA THR A 107 -11.13 4.19 -5.20
C THR A 107 -11.23 2.87 -5.93
N PHE A 108 -11.55 1.79 -5.22
CA PHE A 108 -11.65 0.45 -5.79
C PHE A 108 -13.04 0.20 -6.39
N SER A 109 -13.12 -0.64 -7.41
CA SER A 109 -14.38 -1.19 -7.91
C SER A 109 -15.12 -1.93 -6.80
N LEU A 110 -16.45 -2.00 -6.88
CA LEU A 110 -17.24 -2.74 -5.89
C LEU A 110 -17.07 -4.26 -6.05
N GLY A 111 -17.23 -4.99 -4.95
CA GLY A 111 -17.19 -6.46 -4.91
C GLY A 111 -16.27 -7.01 -3.82
N THR A 112 -16.26 -8.33 -3.67
CA THR A 112 -15.42 -9.07 -2.72
C THR A 112 -13.99 -9.31 -3.20
N SER A 113 -13.74 -9.07 -4.49
CA SER A 113 -12.47 -9.24 -5.22
C SER A 113 -12.38 -8.14 -6.29
N PRO A 114 -12.04 -6.90 -5.88
CA PRO A 114 -12.10 -5.75 -6.78
C PRO A 114 -10.97 -5.81 -7.82
N ARG A 115 -11.35 -5.99 -9.08
CA ARG A 115 -10.40 -6.09 -10.20
C ARG A 115 -9.74 -4.76 -10.56
N PHE A 116 -10.39 -3.63 -10.29
CA PHE A 116 -9.92 -2.32 -10.74
C PHE A 116 -9.91 -1.30 -9.60
N TYR A 117 -9.06 -0.28 -9.73
CA TYR A 117 -9.12 0.92 -8.91
C TYR A 117 -8.78 2.15 -9.76
N ILE A 118 -9.36 3.30 -9.39
CA ILE A 118 -9.01 4.61 -9.92
C ILE A 118 -8.01 5.23 -8.95
N LEU A 119 -6.89 5.74 -9.47
CA LEU A 119 -5.86 6.40 -8.69
C LEU A 119 -5.82 7.90 -9.03
N GLU A 120 -6.01 8.73 -8.02
CA GLU A 120 -5.91 10.18 -8.13
C GLU A 120 -4.57 10.65 -7.56
N CYS A 121 -3.87 11.51 -8.32
CA CYS A 121 -2.74 12.26 -7.81
C CYS A 121 -3.23 13.62 -7.28
N LEU A 122 -3.07 13.85 -5.98
CA LEU A 122 -3.53 15.08 -5.32
C LEU A 122 -2.40 16.06 -5.03
N GLY A 123 -1.14 15.63 -5.16
CA GLY A 123 0.02 16.51 -5.02
C GLY A 123 1.34 15.75 -4.87
N PRO A 124 2.46 16.50 -4.93
CA PRO A 124 3.77 16.01 -4.54
C PRO A 124 3.90 15.84 -3.02
#